data_AF-M1EJD4-F1
#
_entry.id   AF-M1EJD4-F1
#
_cell.length_a   1.000
_cell.length_b   1.000
_cell.length_c   1.000
_cell.angle_alpha   90.00
_cell.angle_beta   90.00
_cell.angle_gamma   90.00
#
_symmetry.space_group_name_H-M   'P 1'
#
loop_
_entity.id
_entity.type
_entity.pdbx_description
1 polymer ?
#
loop_
_entity_poly.entity_id
_entity_poly.type
_entity_poly.pdbx_seq_one_letter_code
_entity_poly.pdbx_strand_id
1 'polypeptide(L)' 'AKPLEGRRYHVHENGTLQINNTTEDDAGSYSCWVENAKGKTAVTANLDIRNATKLQVTPKNPRVPRLHALELYCESSC' A
#
# COMPACT_ATOMS: atom_id res chain seq x y z
N ALA A 1 10.45 -23.00 4.87
CA ALA A 1 9.50 -21.88 4.82
C ALA A 1 8.35 -22.16 5.77
N LYS A 2 7.96 -21.19 6.59
CA LYS A 2 6.77 -21.28 7.45
C LYS A 2 5.63 -20.47 6.83
N PRO A 3 4.36 -20.91 6.95
CA PRO A 3 3.23 -20.08 6.56
C PRO A 3 3.24 -18.75 7.30
N LEU A 4 2.65 -17.72 6.68
CA LEU A 4 2.45 -16.43 7.33
C LEU A 4 1.29 -16.56 8.32
N GLU A 5 1.57 -16.21 9.57
CA GLU A 5 0.63 -16.32 10.68
C GLU A 5 0.34 -14.94 11.25
N GLY A 6 -0.92 -14.65 11.57
CA GLY A 6 -1.31 -13.40 12.22
C GLY A 6 -2.73 -12.97 11.87
N ARG A 7 -3.32 -12.14 12.73
CA ARG A 7 -4.72 -11.71 12.62
C ARG A 7 -5.03 -10.91 11.33
N ARG A 8 -4.00 -10.34 10.70
CA ARG A 8 -4.09 -9.53 9.48
C ARG A 8 -3.88 -10.35 8.19
N TYR A 9 -3.30 -11.54 8.30
CA TYR A 9 -3.00 -12.40 7.15
C TYR A 9 -4.09 -13.46 7.01
N HIS A 10 -4.64 -13.60 5.81
CA HIS A 10 -5.61 -14.64 5.49
C HIS A 10 -5.20 -15.35 4.21
N VAL A 11 -4.98 -16.67 4.29
CA VAL A 11 -4.69 -17.50 3.12
C VAL A 11 -5.97 -18.23 2.73
N HIS A 12 -6.50 -17.91 1.55
CA HIS A 12 -7.69 -18.54 0.98
C HIS A 12 -7.38 -19.98 0.53
N GLU A 13 -8.41 -20.82 0.40
CA GLU A 13 -8.27 -22.23 -0.02
C GLU A 13 -7.59 -22.39 -1.39
N ASN A 14 -7.72 -21.39 -2.27
CA ASN A 14 -7.06 -21.37 -3.57
C ASN A 14 -5.58 -20.95 -3.52
N GLY A 15 -5.01 -20.70 -2.33
CA GLY A 15 -3.62 -20.26 -2.13
C GLY A 15 -3.41 -18.75 -2.20
N THR A 16 -4.47 -17.95 -2.35
CA THR A 16 -4.36 -16.47 -2.37
C THR A 16 -4.10 -15.93 -0.98
N LEU A 17 -3.05 -15.11 -0.83
CA LEU A 17 -2.77 -14.35 0.39
C LEU A 17 -3.49 -13.00 0.36
N GLN A 18 -4.28 -12.72 1.39
CA GLN A 18 -4.88 -11.42 1.66
C GLN A 18 -4.25 -10.81 2.92
N ILE A 19 -3.92 -9.52 2.87
CA ILE A 19 -3.36 -8.76 3.99
C ILE A 19 -4.30 -7.59 4.29
N ASN A 20 -4.85 -7.54 5.49
CA ASN A 20 -5.75 -6.47 5.93
C ASN A 20 -4.99 -5.41 6.74
N ASN A 21 -5.38 -4.13 6.62
CA ASN A 21 -4.73 -2.99 7.28
C ASN A 21 -3.21 -3.02 7.08
N THR A 22 -2.79 -2.90 5.82
CA THR A 22 -1.39 -2.89 5.43
C THR A 22 -0.64 -1.71 6.02
N THR A 23 0.60 -1.95 6.42
CA THR A 23 1.55 -0.99 7.00
C THR A 23 2.86 -1.02 6.20
N GLU A 24 3.73 -0.03 6.40
CA GLU A 24 5.05 -0.01 5.74
C GLU A 24 5.88 -1.27 6.05
N ASP A 25 5.72 -1.83 7.25
CA ASP A 25 6.39 -3.07 7.67
C ASP A 25 5.95 -4.32 6.89
N ASP A 26 4.82 -4.27 6.18
CA ASP A 26 4.38 -5.37 5.33
C ASP A 26 5.12 -5.40 3.98
N ALA A 27 5.86 -4.35 3.62
CA ALA A 27 6.65 -4.32 2.39
C ALA A 27 7.76 -5.38 2.40
N GLY A 28 7.99 -6.03 1.26
CA GLY A 28 9.01 -7.07 1.14
C GLY A 28 8.66 -8.18 0.15
N SER A 29 9.45 -9.25 0.18
CA SER A 29 9.27 -10.40 -0.71
C SER A 29 8.43 -11.48 -0.04
N TYR A 30 7.35 -11.87 -0.72
CA TYR A 30 6.44 -12.93 -0.33
C TYR A 30 6.62 -14.12 -1.28
N SER A 31 6.82 -15.30 -0.72
CA SER A 31 6.99 -16.53 -1.49
C SER A 31 5.87 -17.51 -1.22
N CYS A 32 5.21 -17.99 -2.28
CA CYS A 32 4.30 -19.11 -2.24
C CYS A 32 5.07 -20.39 -2.56
N TRP A 33 4.97 -21.40 -1.70
CA TRP A 33 5.71 -22.66 -1.80
C TRP A 33 4.74 -23.81 -2.01
N VAL A 34 5.05 -24.71 -2.95
CA VAL A 34 4.28 -25.93 -3.20
C VAL A 34 5.21 -27.12 -3.02
N GLU A 35 4.74 -28.14 -2.32
CA GLU A 35 5.52 -29.33 -1.98
C GLU A 35 4.71 -30.59 -2.24
N ASN A 36 5.33 -31.56 -2.91
CA ASN A 36 4.79 -32.90 -3.10
C ASN A 36 5.88 -33.95 -2.85
N ALA A 37 5.56 -35.23 -2.99
CA ALA A 37 6.52 -36.31 -2.74
C ALA A 37 7.79 -36.27 -3.61
N LYS A 38 7.80 -35.54 -4.73
CA LYS A 38 8.95 -35.41 -5.63
C LYS A 38 9.83 -34.19 -5.32
N GLY A 39 9.35 -33.24 -4.53
CA GLY A 39 10.14 -32.07 -4.15
C GLY A 39 9.29 -30.83 -3.88
N LYS A 40 10.00 -29.70 -3.81
CA LYS A 40 9.46 -28.39 -3.43
C LYS A 40 9.82 -27.33 -4.45
N THR A 41 8.87 -26.48 -4.80
CA THR A 41 9.06 -25.32 -5.67
C THR A 41 8.43 -24.06 -5.07
N ALA A 42 8.79 -22.89 -5.59
CA ALA A 42 8.31 -21.62 -5.11
C ALA A 42 8.20 -20.56 -6.19
N VAL A 43 7.27 -19.63 -5.98
CA VAL A 43 7.20 -18.37 -6.72
C VAL A 43 7.26 -17.21 -5.74
N THR A 44 7.99 -16.15 -6.08
CA THR A 44 8.18 -14.99 -5.22
C THR A 44 7.62 -13.73 -5.88
N ALA A 45 6.92 -12.92 -5.11
CA ALA A 45 6.42 -11.60 -5.49
C ALA A 45 6.93 -10.55 -4.50
N ASN A 46 7.19 -9.33 -4.96
CA ASN A 46 7.58 -8.21 -4.12
C ASN A 46 6.37 -7.29 -3.89
N LEU A 47 6.11 -6.97 -2.62
CA LEU A 47 5.10 -6.04 -2.17
C LEU A 47 5.76 -4.70 -1.82
N ASP A 48 5.34 -3.63 -2.51
CA ASP A 48 5.69 -2.24 -2.22
C ASP A 48 4.46 -1.56 -1.60
N ILE A 49 4.64 -0.94 -0.43
CA ILE A 49 3.58 -0.21 0.29
C ILE A 49 3.91 1.27 0.23
N ARG A 50 2.95 2.07 -0.26
CA ARG A 50 3.11 3.52 -0.43
C ARG A 50 2.06 4.28 0.35
N ASN A 51 2.50 5.36 0.98
CA ASN A 51 1.59 6.27 1.65
C ASN A 51 0.69 7.00 0.66
N ALA A 52 -0.54 7.26 1.08
CA ALA A 52 -1.49 8.01 0.27
C ALA A 52 -1.06 9.48 0.18
N THR A 53 -0.98 9.99 -1.04
CA THR A 53 -0.67 11.40 -1.28
C THR A 53 -1.74 12.29 -0.69
N LYS A 54 -1.35 13.21 0.19
CA LYS A 54 -2.23 14.24 0.75
C LYS A 54 -2.01 15.55 0.01
N LEU A 55 -3.09 16.11 -0.51
CA LEU A 55 -3.08 17.41 -1.18
C LEU A 55 -3.52 18.50 -0.20
N GLN A 56 -2.73 19.56 -0.10
CA GLN A 56 -3.05 20.75 0.66
C GLN A 56 -3.03 21.97 -0.26
N VAL A 57 -4.17 22.66 -0.32
CA VAL A 57 -4.32 23.91 -1.09
C VAL A 57 -4.54 25.05 -0.12
N THR A 58 -3.79 26.14 -0.30
CA THR A 58 -3.81 27.33 0.56
C THR A 58 -3.79 28.62 -0.27
N PRO A 59 -4.63 29.62 0.04
CA PRO A 59 -5.73 29.59 1.00
C PRO A 59 -6.93 28.76 0.52
N LYS A 60 -7.68 28.17 1.45
CA LYS A 60 -8.95 27.48 1.14
C LYS A 60 -10.08 28.49 0.99
N ASN A 61 -10.73 28.50 -0.17
CA ASN A 61 -11.90 29.32 -0.49
C ASN A 61 -11.71 30.83 -0.23
N PRO A 62 -10.66 31.46 -0.80
CA PRO A 62 -10.43 32.89 -0.61
C PRO A 62 -11.53 33.73 -1.27
N ARG A 63 -11.85 34.88 -0.67
CA ARG A 63 -12.72 35.91 -1.25
C ARG A 63 -11.86 37.13 -1.57
N VAL A 64 -11.80 37.49 -2.85
CA VAL A 64 -10.90 38.55 -3.32
C VAL A 64 -11.71 39.63 -4.05
N PRO A 65 -11.51 40.93 -3.73
CA PRO A 65 -12.18 42.03 -4.42
C PRO A 65 -11.83 42.10 -5.91
N ARG A 66 -12.64 42.85 -6.67
CA ARG A 66 -12.35 43.10 -8.09
C ARG A 66 -11.00 43.81 -8.25
N LEU A 67 -10.32 43.54 -9.36
CA LEU A 67 -9.02 44.13 -9.73
C LEU A 67 -7.84 43.77 -8.79
N HIS A 68 -7.99 42.75 -7.94
CA HIS A 68 -6.90 42.23 -7.10
C HIS A 68 -6.41 40.88 -7.62
N ALA A 69 -5.14 40.57 -7.36
CA ALA A 69 -4.54 39.28 -7.68
C ALA A 69 -4.74 38.27 -6.55
N LEU A 70 -4.90 37.00 -6.92
CA LEU A 70 -4.93 35.86 -6.00
C LEU A 70 -3.86 34.87 -6.43
N GLU A 71 -3.08 34.39 -5.48
CA GLU A 71 -2.23 33.22 -5.64
C GLU A 71 -2.76 32.07 -4.80
N LEU A 72 -2.85 30.89 -5.42
CA LEU A 72 -3.19 29.65 -4.76
C LEU A 72 -1.94 28.77 -4.76
N TYR A 73 -1.54 28.31 -3.57
CA TYR A 73 -0.45 27.37 -3.39
C TYR A 73 -1.02 25.96 -3.22
N CYS A 74 -0.37 25.00 -3.87
CA CYS A 74 -0.75 23.59 -3.82
C CYS A 74 0.48 22.77 -3.46
N GLU A 75 0.41 22.08 -2.33
CA GLU A 75 1.46 21.21 -1.83
C GLU A 75 0.94 19.77 -1.73
N SER A 76 1.76 18.82 -2.17
CA SER A 76 1.51 17.39 -2.01
C SER A 76 2.54 16.80 -1.06
N SER A 77 2.08 16.05 -0.06
CA SER A 77 2.94 15.25 0.82
C SER A 77 2.59 13.78 0.71
N CYS A 78 3.60 12.91 0.60
CA CYS A 78 3.46 11.46 0.73
C CYS A 78 3.95 11.03 2.11
#